data_AF-A0A285DPT3-F1
#
_entry.id   AF-A0A285DPT3-F1
#
_cell.length_a   1.000
_cell.length_b   1.000
_cell.length_c   1.000
_cell.angle_alpha   90.00
_cell.angle_beta   90.00
_cell.angle_gamma   90.00
#
_symmetry.space_group_name_H-M   'P 1'
#
loop_
_entity.id
_entity.type
_entity.pdbx_description
1 polymer ?
#
loop_
_entity_poly.entity_id
_entity_poly.type
_entity_poly.pdbx_seq_one_letter_code
_entity_poly.pdbx_strand_id
1 'polypeptide(L)'
;MIWCLENRADADQPDNLSERRALLERALNAGMATEQVCQRLQVIAAQDEDWNELSRITGFGGDPALREEAALLEKAGQLGRAQQKYTEVCARVGSRMPLINFWWRTGREDEAEAALRQHILAGNRHSLLDLAKHLRQRGRSLEADRLRRSGLEPDGSTSTWTPPPVLR
;
A
#
# COMPACT_ATOMS: atom_id res chain seq x y z
N MET A 1 16.08 -26.14 5.53
CA MET A 1 14.99 -27.13 5.36
C MET A 1 13.73 -26.51 4.78
N ILE A 2 13.18 -25.43 5.37
CA ILE A 2 11.98 -24.72 4.88
C ILE A 2 12.14 -24.24 3.42
N TRP A 3 13.28 -23.61 3.08
CA TRP A 3 13.56 -23.17 1.71
C TRP A 3 13.49 -24.30 0.65
N CYS A 4 13.95 -25.50 0.98
CA CYS A 4 13.94 -26.62 0.04
C CYS A 4 12.55 -27.21 -0.18
N LEU A 5 11.63 -27.01 0.78
CA LEU A 5 10.24 -27.47 0.68
C LEU A 5 9.45 -26.48 -0.18
N GLU A 6 9.57 -25.18 0.10
CA GLU A 6 8.80 -24.15 -0.60
C GLU A 6 9.19 -23.93 -2.07
N ASN A 7 10.36 -24.39 -2.51
CA ASN A 7 10.80 -24.28 -3.91
C ASN A 7 10.54 -25.54 -4.76
N ARG A 8 9.78 -26.51 -4.25
CA ARG A 8 9.39 -27.68 -5.04
C ARG A 8 8.26 -27.36 -6.01
N ALA A 9 8.26 -27.99 -7.18
CA ALA A 9 7.24 -27.78 -8.20
C ALA A 9 5.81 -28.17 -7.77
N ASP A 10 5.70 -29.00 -6.74
CA ASP A 10 4.44 -29.46 -6.14
C ASP A 10 4.00 -28.62 -4.94
N ALA A 11 4.61 -27.45 -4.73
CA ALA A 11 4.42 -26.66 -3.53
C ALA A 11 3.02 -26.10 -3.31
N ASP A 12 2.32 -25.85 -4.41
CA ASP A 12 0.96 -25.34 -4.41
C ASP A 12 -0.09 -26.43 -4.71
N GLN A 13 0.31 -27.72 -4.75
CA GLN A 13 -0.66 -28.80 -4.90
C GLN A 13 -1.51 -28.94 -3.62
N PRO A 14 -2.85 -29.07 -3.73
CA PRO A 14 -3.76 -29.12 -2.58
C PRO A 14 -3.36 -30.14 -1.50
N ASP A 15 -2.93 -31.33 -1.93
CA ASP A 15 -2.56 -32.44 -1.04
C ASP A 15 -1.33 -32.11 -0.18
N ASN A 16 -0.47 -31.22 -0.66
CA ASN A 16 0.76 -30.79 0.01
C ASN A 16 0.57 -29.54 0.88
N LEU A 17 -0.51 -28.77 0.68
CA LEU A 17 -0.73 -27.51 1.39
C LEU A 17 -0.98 -27.72 2.88
N SER A 18 -1.75 -28.74 3.27
CA SER A 18 -2.05 -29.01 4.68
C SER A 18 -0.82 -29.44 5.50
N GLU A 19 0.00 -30.35 4.96
CA GLU A 19 1.23 -30.78 5.64
C GLU A 19 2.24 -29.62 5.76
N ARG A 20 2.37 -28.82 4.70
CA ARG A 20 3.27 -27.64 4.69
C ARG A 20 2.81 -26.55 5.63
N ARG A 21 1.51 -26.25 5.66
CA ARG A 21 0.92 -25.32 6.64
C ARG A 21 1.29 -25.73 8.06
N ALA A 22 1.10 -26.99 8.42
CA ALA A 22 1.43 -27.49 9.75
C ALA A 22 2.93 -27.34 10.08
N LEU A 23 3.82 -27.57 9.11
CA LEU A 23 5.26 -27.38 9.29
C LEU A 23 5.63 -25.90 9.48
N LEU A 24 5.05 -25.00 8.69
CA LEU A 24 5.27 -23.56 8.78
C LEU A 24 4.71 -23.00 10.09
N GLU A 25 3.54 -23.43 10.54
CA GLU A 25 2.96 -23.06 11.83
C GLU A 25 3.84 -23.51 13.00
N ARG A 26 4.37 -24.74 12.95
CA ARG A 26 5.33 -25.21 13.95
C ARG A 26 6.60 -24.36 13.97
N ALA A 27 7.10 -23.96 12.80
CA ALA A 27 8.26 -23.08 12.72
C ALA A 27 7.99 -21.69 13.30
N LEU A 28 6.84 -21.10 12.96
CA LEU A 28 6.40 -19.80 13.49
C LEU A 28 6.31 -19.84 15.02
N ASN A 29 5.65 -20.85 15.57
CA ASN A 29 5.46 -21.01 17.02
C ASN A 29 6.76 -21.35 17.77
N ALA A 30 7.74 -21.96 17.09
CA ALA A 30 9.08 -22.20 17.63
C ALA A 30 9.99 -20.95 17.58
N GLY A 31 9.46 -19.78 17.20
CA GLY A 31 10.24 -18.55 17.09
C GLY A 31 11.11 -18.49 15.83
N MET A 32 10.96 -19.43 14.89
CA MET A 32 11.62 -19.41 13.58
C MET A 32 10.80 -18.61 12.57
N ALA A 33 10.22 -17.50 13.02
CA ALA A 33 9.39 -16.59 12.24
C ALA A 33 10.26 -15.77 11.28
N THR A 34 10.64 -16.41 10.18
CA THR A 34 11.25 -15.70 9.05
C THR A 34 10.17 -14.96 8.25
N GLU A 35 10.57 -13.91 7.54
CA GLU A 35 9.69 -13.19 6.60
C GLU A 35 9.00 -14.15 5.62
N GLN A 36 9.75 -15.12 5.09
CA GLN A 36 9.22 -16.12 4.16
C GLN A 36 8.16 -17.04 4.80
N VAL A 37 8.36 -17.46 6.06
CA VAL A 37 7.36 -18.27 6.80
C VAL A 37 6.10 -17.45 7.03
N CYS A 38 6.23 -16.21 7.47
CA CYS A 38 5.09 -15.32 7.70
C CYS A 38 4.32 -15.08 6.39
N GLN A 39 5.01 -14.63 5.33
CA GLN A 39 4.38 -14.34 4.04
C GLN A 39 3.61 -15.54 3.50
N ARG A 40 4.19 -16.75 3.57
CA ARG A 40 3.52 -17.95 3.06
C ARG A 40 2.26 -18.29 3.86
N LEU A 41 2.33 -18.23 5.18
CA LEU A 41 1.17 -18.45 6.05
C LEU A 41 0.10 -17.36 5.86
N GLN A 42 0.49 -16.10 5.62
CA GLN A 42 -0.44 -15.01 5.33
C GLN A 42 -1.22 -15.26 4.04
N VAL A 43 -0.55 -15.75 2.99
CA VAL A 43 -1.21 -16.11 1.72
C VAL A 43 -2.22 -17.24 1.94
N ILE A 44 -1.85 -18.29 2.69
CA ILE A 44 -2.74 -19.42 3.01
C ILE A 44 -3.95 -18.92 3.80
N ALA A 45 -3.74 -18.14 4.87
CA ALA A 45 -4.82 -17.60 5.68
C ALA A 45 -5.76 -16.69 4.87
N ALA A 46 -5.23 -15.88 3.95
CA ALA A 46 -6.04 -15.05 3.07
C ALA A 46 -6.85 -15.86 2.04
N GLN A 47 -6.30 -16.98 1.54
CA GLN A 47 -7.02 -17.90 0.64
C GLN A 47 -8.19 -18.59 1.35
N ASP A 48 -8.01 -18.93 2.63
CA ASP A 48 -9.04 -19.51 3.48
C ASP A 48 -10.04 -18.48 4.03
N GLU A 49 -9.85 -17.19 3.70
CA GLU A 49 -10.57 -16.05 4.27
C GLU A 49 -10.52 -15.97 5.81
N ASP A 50 -9.50 -16.59 6.43
CA ASP A 50 -9.24 -16.52 7.87
C ASP A 50 -8.40 -15.29 8.21
N TRP A 51 -9.09 -14.15 8.24
CA TRP A 51 -8.48 -12.85 8.50
C TRP A 51 -7.96 -12.68 9.93
N ASN A 52 -8.48 -13.46 10.89
CA ASN A 52 -7.98 -13.42 12.27
C ASN A 52 -6.62 -14.09 12.35
N GLU A 53 -6.49 -15.25 11.69
CA GLU A 53 -5.22 -15.96 11.57
C GLU A 53 -4.20 -15.12 10.79
N LEU A 54 -4.62 -14.48 9.69
CA LEU A 54 -3.78 -13.53 8.95
C LEU A 54 -3.18 -12.46 9.88
N SER A 55 -4.01 -11.83 10.71
CA SER A 55 -3.55 -10.79 11.65
C SER A 55 -2.65 -11.35 12.76
N ARG A 56 -2.93 -12.57 13.24
CA ARG A 56 -2.08 -13.29 14.20
C ARG A 56 -0.68 -13.50 13.62
N ILE A 57 -0.58 -13.98 12.38
CA ILE A 57 0.69 -14.22 11.67
C ILE A 57 1.45 -12.91 11.47
N THR A 58 0.76 -11.82 11.10
CA THR A 58 1.36 -10.49 10.95
C THR A 58 2.09 -10.04 12.21
N GLY A 59 1.56 -10.36 13.39
CA GLY A 59 2.18 -10.05 14.68
C GLY A 59 3.60 -10.58 14.83
N PHE A 60 3.98 -11.65 14.13
CA PHE A 60 5.32 -12.24 14.17
C PHE A 60 6.28 -11.63 13.14
N GLY A 61 5.78 -11.10 12.02
CA GLY A 61 6.59 -10.71 10.87
C GLY A 61 6.93 -9.23 10.76
N GLY A 62 6.45 -8.39 11.70
CA GLY A 62 6.79 -6.97 11.74
C GLY A 62 6.30 -6.16 10.54
N ASP A 63 7.09 -5.17 10.11
CA ASP A 63 6.70 -4.23 9.06
C ASP A 63 6.47 -4.85 7.67
N PRO A 64 7.31 -5.80 7.19
CA PRO A 64 7.03 -6.50 5.94
C PRO A 64 5.69 -7.23 5.97
N ALA A 65 5.42 -8.00 7.02
CA ALA A 65 4.17 -8.73 7.16
C ALA A 65 2.95 -7.81 7.26
N LEU A 66 3.08 -6.65 7.91
CA LEU A 66 2.00 -5.66 7.97
C LEU A 66 1.64 -5.11 6.57
N ARG A 67 2.64 -4.86 5.72
CA ARG A 67 2.42 -4.42 4.33
C ARG A 67 1.79 -5.52 3.50
N GLU A 68 2.22 -6.77 3.70
CA GLU A 68 1.66 -7.94 3.01
C GLU A 68 0.18 -8.15 3.39
N GLU A 69 -0.17 -8.11 4.68
CA GLU A 69 -1.57 -8.20 5.14
C GLU A 69 -2.44 -7.12 4.50
N ALA A 70 -1.97 -5.86 4.47
CA ALA A 70 -2.70 -4.76 3.84
C ALA A 70 -2.97 -5.04 2.34
N ALA A 71 -1.97 -5.57 1.63
CA ALA A 71 -2.09 -5.90 0.20
C ALA A 71 -3.00 -7.11 -0.05
N LEU A 72 -2.93 -8.15 0.78
CA LEU A 72 -3.80 -9.32 0.69
C LEU A 72 -5.27 -8.96 0.92
N LEU A 73 -5.54 -8.14 1.94
CA LEU A 73 -6.88 -7.64 2.23
C LEU A 73 -7.43 -6.80 1.07
N GLU A 74 -6.61 -5.95 0.47
CA GLU A 74 -7.02 -5.17 -0.71
C GLU A 74 -7.36 -6.09 -1.89
N LYS A 75 -6.49 -7.07 -2.19
CA LYS A 75 -6.70 -8.03 -3.27
C LYS A 75 -7.98 -8.84 -3.08
N ALA A 76 -8.31 -9.17 -1.83
CA ALA A 76 -9.54 -9.86 -1.45
C ALA A 76 -10.78 -8.93 -1.39
N GLY A 77 -10.65 -7.64 -1.70
CA GLY A 77 -11.76 -6.68 -1.66
C GLY A 77 -12.19 -6.28 -0.25
N GLN A 78 -11.43 -6.63 0.78
CA GLN A 78 -11.69 -6.27 2.18
C GLN A 78 -11.25 -4.82 2.47
N LEU A 79 -11.81 -3.86 1.72
CA LEU A 79 -11.33 -2.47 1.65
C LEU A 79 -11.27 -1.78 3.01
N GLY A 80 -12.25 -2.02 3.89
CA GLY A 80 -12.25 -1.45 5.24
C GLY A 80 -11.08 -1.92 6.09
N ARG A 81 -10.79 -3.22 6.06
CA ARG A 81 -9.66 -3.83 6.78
C ARG A 81 -8.32 -3.45 6.17
N ALA A 82 -8.24 -3.43 4.84
CA ALA A 82 -7.07 -2.96 4.10
C ALA A 82 -6.75 -1.50 4.48
N GLN A 83 -7.75 -0.62 4.54
CA GLN A 83 -7.55 0.77 4.94
C GLN A 83 -7.00 0.89 6.36
N GLN A 84 -7.53 0.11 7.31
CA GLN A 84 -7.03 0.08 8.68
C GLN A 84 -5.55 -0.30 8.70
N LYS A 85 -5.17 -1.36 7.96
CA LYS A 85 -3.78 -1.80 7.88
C LYS A 85 -2.88 -0.80 7.18
N TYR A 86 -3.32 -0.17 6.10
CA TYR A 86 -2.56 0.92 5.48
C TYR A 86 -2.39 2.13 6.41
N THR A 87 -3.35 2.40 7.30
CA THR A 87 -3.22 3.43 8.33
C THR A 87 -2.14 3.07 9.35
N GLU A 88 -2.09 1.81 9.79
CA GLU A 88 -1.03 1.29 10.66
C GLU A 88 0.35 1.39 9.97
N VAL A 89 0.45 1.03 8.68
CA VAL A 89 1.67 1.19 7.87
C VAL A 89 2.10 2.66 7.83
N CYS A 90 1.17 3.58 7.61
CA CYS A 90 1.46 5.01 7.60
C CYS A 90 2.03 5.51 8.93
N ALA A 91 1.47 5.05 10.06
CA ALA A 91 1.95 5.40 11.39
C ALA A 91 3.37 4.90 11.64
N ARG A 92 3.72 3.70 11.17
CA ARG A 92 5.08 3.14 11.33
C ARG A 92 6.12 3.80 10.44
N VAL A 93 5.77 4.07 9.18
CA VAL A 93 6.70 4.67 8.21
C VAL A 93 6.81 6.19 8.38
N GLY A 94 5.84 6.82 9.06
CA GLY A 94 5.78 8.28 9.18
C GLY A 94 5.42 8.96 7.85
N SER A 95 4.68 8.27 6.98
CA SER A 95 4.32 8.76 5.64
C SER A 95 2.88 8.37 5.31
N ARG A 96 2.10 9.31 4.78
CA ARG A 96 0.72 9.07 4.36
C ARG A 96 0.62 8.39 2.98
N MET A 97 1.74 8.29 2.25
CA MET A 97 1.76 7.77 0.87
C MET A 97 1.18 6.36 0.70
N PRO A 98 1.42 5.37 1.59
CA PRO A 98 0.81 4.05 1.46
C PRO A 98 -0.73 4.10 1.39
N LEU A 99 -1.36 4.91 2.23
CA LEU A 99 -2.81 5.07 2.27
C LEU A 99 -3.34 5.83 1.05
N ILE A 100 -2.61 6.85 0.58
CA ILE A 100 -2.96 7.59 -0.66
C ILE A 100 -2.91 6.63 -1.86
N ASN A 101 -1.86 5.80 -1.97
CA ASN A 101 -1.72 4.80 -3.01
C ASN A 101 -2.85 3.76 -2.98
N PHE A 102 -3.31 3.38 -1.79
CA PHE A 102 -4.46 2.50 -1.62
C PHE A 102 -5.75 3.14 -2.12
N TRP A 103 -6.01 4.41 -1.76
CA TRP A 103 -7.20 5.11 -2.23
C TRP A 103 -7.23 5.26 -3.76
N TRP A 104 -6.09 5.51 -4.40
CA TRP A 104 -6.02 5.50 -5.87
C TRP A 104 -6.40 4.15 -6.48
N ARG A 105 -5.80 3.06 -6.00
CA ARG A 105 -6.06 1.73 -6.55
C ARG A 105 -7.50 1.27 -6.34
N THR A 106 -8.16 1.78 -5.30
CA THR A 106 -9.55 1.45 -4.95
C THR A 106 -10.59 2.43 -5.51
N GLY A 107 -10.17 3.39 -6.35
CA GLY A 107 -11.07 4.35 -7.01
C GLY A 107 -11.56 5.50 -6.12
N ARG A 108 -10.96 5.68 -4.95
CA ARG A 108 -11.22 6.78 -4.00
C ARG A 108 -10.34 7.98 -4.31
N GLU A 109 -10.51 8.46 -5.53
CA GLU A 109 -9.62 9.47 -6.13
C GLU A 109 -9.71 10.82 -5.42
N ASP A 110 -10.90 11.23 -4.98
CA ASP A 110 -11.11 12.51 -4.31
C ASP A 110 -10.37 12.55 -2.96
N GLU A 111 -10.42 11.47 -2.18
CA GLU A 111 -9.68 11.38 -0.92
C GLU A 111 -8.16 11.38 -1.15
N ALA A 112 -7.71 10.70 -2.20
CA ALA A 112 -6.29 10.65 -2.56
C ALA A 112 -5.77 12.01 -3.05
N GLU A 113 -6.53 12.71 -3.90
CA GLU A 113 -6.21 14.07 -4.35
C GLU A 113 -6.17 15.05 -3.17
N ALA A 114 -7.20 15.06 -2.32
CA ALA A 114 -7.25 15.92 -1.14
C ALA A 114 -6.06 15.67 -0.20
N ALA A 115 -5.69 14.42 0.02
CA ALA A 115 -4.55 14.05 0.84
C ALA A 115 -3.21 14.49 0.21
N LEU A 116 -3.03 14.37 -1.11
CA LEU A 116 -1.84 14.90 -1.78
C LEU A 116 -1.73 16.41 -1.67
N ARG A 117 -2.84 17.14 -1.85
CA ARG A 117 -2.88 18.59 -1.71
C ARG A 117 -2.44 19.01 -0.30
N GLN A 118 -2.94 18.35 0.73
CA GLN A 118 -2.48 18.56 2.13
C GLN A 118 -0.98 18.26 2.30
N HIS A 119 -0.49 17.20 1.67
CA HIS A 119 0.93 16.83 1.73
C HIS A 119 1.83 17.90 1.08
N ILE A 120 1.39 18.48 -0.04
CA ILE A 120 2.07 19.59 -0.70
C ILE A 120 2.07 20.84 0.18
N LEU A 121 0.93 21.19 0.80
CA LEU A 121 0.84 22.30 1.74
C LEU A 121 1.74 22.13 2.97
N ALA A 122 1.94 20.90 3.42
CA ALA A 122 2.90 20.56 4.47
C ALA A 122 4.38 20.59 4.00
N GLY A 123 4.64 21.02 2.76
CA GLY A 123 5.98 21.17 2.19
C GLY A 123 6.52 19.94 1.46
N ASN A 124 5.72 18.88 1.27
CA ASN A 124 6.17 17.69 0.56
C ASN A 124 6.13 17.89 -0.97
N ARG A 125 7.25 18.32 -1.53
CA ARG A 125 7.41 18.55 -2.98
C ARG A 125 7.24 17.31 -3.85
N HIS A 126 7.46 16.10 -3.33
CA HIS A 126 7.33 14.88 -4.13
C HIS A 126 5.87 14.62 -4.50
N SER A 127 4.96 14.94 -3.60
CA SER A 127 3.50 14.84 -3.81
C SER A 127 2.98 15.73 -4.93
N LEU A 128 3.70 16.78 -5.33
CA LEU A 128 3.35 17.62 -6.46
C LEU A 128 3.47 16.87 -7.79
N LEU A 129 4.50 16.03 -7.96
CA LEU A 129 4.68 15.22 -9.16
C LEU A 129 3.59 14.16 -9.29
N ASP A 130 3.25 13.52 -8.17
CA ASP A 130 2.19 12.51 -8.12
C ASP A 130 0.82 13.13 -8.45
N LEU A 131 0.50 14.29 -7.86
CA LEU A 131 -0.75 15.00 -8.14
C LEU A 131 -0.82 15.44 -9.61
N ALA A 132 0.27 16.00 -10.15
CA ALA A 132 0.31 16.42 -11.55
C ALA A 132 0.13 15.25 -12.52
N LYS A 133 0.76 14.11 -12.25
CA LYS A 133 0.57 12.87 -13.03
C LYS A 133 -0.90 12.44 -13.00
N HIS A 134 -1.51 12.47 -11.82
CA HIS A 134 -2.91 12.08 -11.64
C HIS A 134 -3.88 13.01 -12.39
N LEU A 135 -3.72 14.33 -12.24
CA LEU A 135 -4.52 15.32 -12.94
C LEU A 135 -4.48 15.11 -14.47
N ARG A 136 -3.31 14.78 -15.05
CA ARG A 136 -3.19 14.47 -16.48
C ARG A 136 -3.96 13.20 -16.87
N GLN A 137 -3.88 12.14 -16.08
CA GLN A 137 -4.62 10.89 -16.34
C GLN A 137 -6.13 11.10 -16.35
N ARG A 138 -6.61 12.10 -15.59
CA ARG A 138 -8.03 12.52 -15.54
C ARG A 138 -8.41 13.56 -16.60
N GLY A 139 -7.53 13.86 -17.54
CA GLY A 139 -7.77 14.87 -18.58
C GLY A 139 -7.63 16.33 -18.11
N ARG A 140 -7.24 16.58 -16.85
CA ARG A 140 -7.01 17.92 -16.27
C ARG A 140 -5.58 18.40 -16.55
N SER A 141 -5.10 18.25 -17.78
CA SER A 141 -3.70 18.54 -18.17
C SER A 141 -3.28 19.99 -17.94
N LEU A 142 -4.17 20.96 -18.22
CA LEU A 142 -3.89 22.38 -17.99
C LEU A 142 -3.71 22.70 -16.49
N GLU A 143 -4.46 22.03 -15.63
CA GLU A 143 -4.30 22.17 -14.19
C GLU A 143 -3.01 21.51 -13.71
N ALA A 144 -2.68 20.32 -14.21
CA ALA A 144 -1.41 19.67 -13.91
C ALA A 144 -0.20 20.55 -14.27
N ASP A 145 -0.25 21.23 -15.43
CA ASP A 145 0.82 22.12 -15.87
C ASP A 145 0.87 23.42 -15.05
N ARG A 146 -0.27 23.94 -14.60
CA ARG A 146 -0.29 25.06 -13.65
C ARG A 146 0.26 24.65 -12.29
N LEU A 147 -0.17 23.50 -11.76
CA LEU A 147 0.34 22.94 -10.52
C LEU A 147 1.87 22.77 -10.56
N ARG A 148 2.43 22.27 -11.68
CA ARG A 148 3.88 22.13 -11.84
C ARG A 148 4.64 23.44 -11.91
N ARG A 149 4.01 24.49 -12.44
CA ARG A 149 4.65 25.81 -12.62
C ARG A 149 4.54 26.69 -11.37
N SER A 150 3.35 26.72 -10.78
CA SER A 150 2.94 27.72 -9.79
C SER A 150 2.53 27.10 -8.45
N GLY A 151 2.48 25.77 -8.33
CA GLY A 151 2.15 25.09 -7.08
C GLY A 151 0.69 25.22 -6.66
N LEU A 152 0.46 25.18 -5.35
CA LEU A 152 -0.84 25.35 -4.71
C LEU A 152 -0.90 26.70 -4.00
N GLU A 153 -2.10 27.29 -3.97
CA GLU A 153 -2.45 28.37 -3.06
C GLU A 153 -2.59 27.85 -1.61
N PRO A 154 -2.57 28.72 -0.58
CA PRO A 154 -2.70 28.30 0.82
C PRO A 154 -3.98 27.52 1.15
N ASP A 155 -5.03 27.68 0.36
CA ASP A 155 -6.29 26.94 0.50
C ASP A 155 -6.25 25.53 -0.15
N GLY A 156 -5.12 25.15 -0.77
CA GLY A 156 -4.93 23.87 -1.44
C GLY A 156 -5.41 23.83 -2.90
N SER A 157 -5.98 24.92 -3.41
CA SER A 157 -6.32 25.05 -4.83
C SER A 157 -5.06 25.22 -5.69
N THR A 158 -5.13 24.83 -6.96
CA THR A 158 -4.00 25.03 -7.88
C THR A 158 -3.85 26.50 -8.21
N SER A 159 -2.63 27.02 -8.12
CA SER A 159 -2.39 28.45 -8.31
C SER A 159 -2.91 28.98 -9.64
N THR A 160 -3.59 30.12 -9.55
CA THR A 160 -4.10 30.88 -10.70
C THR A 160 -3.07 31.87 -11.22
N TRP A 161 -1.91 31.99 -10.57
CA TRP A 161 -0.87 32.91 -11.01
C TRP A 161 -0.32 32.52 -12.38
N THR A 162 -0.40 33.47 -13.31
CA THR A 162 0.23 33.42 -14.63
C THR A 162 1.46 34.32 -14.62
N PRO A 163 2.65 33.80 -15.00
CA PRO A 163 3.83 34.63 -15.14
C PRO A 163 3.59 35.71 -16.21
N PRO A 164 4.09 36.93 -16.02
CA PRO A 164 4.07 37.95 -17.06
C PRO A 164 4.82 37.45 -18.31
N PRO A 165 4.41 37.89 -19.51
CA PRO A 165 5.05 37.48 -20.75
C PRO A 165 6.54 37.83 -20.72
N VAL A 166 7.39 36.89 -21.14
CA VAL A 166 8.82 37.13 -21.26
C VAL A 166 9.02 38.16 -22.39
N LEU A 167 9.43 39.37 -22.02
CA LEU A 167 9.82 40.38 -23.01
C LEU A 167 11.07 39.86 -23.74
N ARG A 168 10.95 39.70 -25.07
CA ARG A 168 12.07 39.36 -25.96
C ARG A 168 12.75 40.62 -26.47
#